data_AF-A0A0S8GN00-F1
#
_entry.id   AF-A0A0S8GN00-F1
#
_cell.length_a   1.000
_cell.length_b   1.000
_cell.length_c   1.000
_cell.angle_alpha   90.00
_cell.angle_beta   90.00
_cell.angle_gamma   90.00
#
_symmetry.space_group_name_H-M   'P 1'
#
loop_
_entity.id
_entity.type
_entity.pdbx_description
1 polymer ?
#
loop_
_entity_poly.entity_id
_entity_poly.type
_entity_poly.pdbx_seq_one_letter_code
_entity_poly.pdbx_strand_id
1 'polypeptide(L)'
;MESELEKKGEPLPDFDALWDFQHPEQTETKFQELIPQAKESGNMSYYAQLLTQIGRTRGLQGKYQDAHAMLDSVEAMLTDELTVAKIRYLLERGRVYNSSGEPDKCKPFFLEAWELALTKNEDYYAVDAAHMLGIVEPPEKQLEWSLKALELAEKTTDERAQRWLGPLYNNIGWTYHDLKEYEKALELFKKGLAWRKEIDDARGIRIQTWNIARTYRSLGKVTEALEMQRALEKEIEGIEFDFEGYVFEEIAECMLLLKKNEEAKPYFKRAHEVLSKDQWLAKNEPERLERLKDLSE
;
A
#
# COMPACT_ATOMS: atom_id res chain seq x y z
N MET A 1 -30.49 32.77 37.09
CA MET A 1 -29.92 32.92 35.74
C MET A 1 -28.49 32.41 35.83
N GLU A 2 -28.38 31.08 35.95
CA GLU A 2 -27.10 30.37 36.07
C GLU A 2 -26.71 29.86 34.69
N SER A 3 -25.43 29.99 34.41
CA SER A 3 -24.77 29.73 33.15
C SER A 3 -24.90 28.28 32.69
N GLU A 4 -25.64 28.05 31.61
CA GLU A 4 -25.36 26.94 30.70
C GLU A 4 -24.08 27.29 29.94
N LEU A 5 -22.94 27.07 30.58
CA LEU A 5 -21.69 26.85 29.87
C LEU A 5 -21.85 25.53 29.13
N GLU A 6 -22.10 25.60 27.83
CA GLU A 6 -21.90 24.49 26.90
C GLU A 6 -20.59 23.81 27.27
N LYS A 7 -20.67 22.59 27.82
CA LYS A 7 -19.52 21.68 27.88
C LYS A 7 -19.14 21.40 26.42
N LYS A 8 -18.25 22.22 25.86
CA LYS A 8 -17.47 21.82 24.70
C LYS A 8 -16.72 20.57 25.13
N GLY A 9 -17.25 19.40 24.78
CA GLY A 9 -16.56 18.12 24.97
C GLY A 9 -15.18 18.20 24.35
N GLU A 10 -14.22 17.46 24.92
CA GLU A 10 -12.88 17.37 24.34
C GLU A 10 -12.98 16.94 22.87
N PRO A 11 -12.14 17.52 21.98
CA PRO A 11 -12.14 17.15 20.58
C PRO A 11 -11.87 15.66 20.44
N LEU A 12 -12.66 14.99 19.60
CA LEU A 12 -12.47 13.57 19.34
C LEU A 12 -11.10 13.33 18.67
N PRO A 13 -10.34 12.32 19.11
CA PRO A 13 -9.02 12.06 18.55
C PRO A 13 -9.13 11.56 17.12
N ASP A 14 -8.13 11.90 16.29
CA ASP A 14 -7.98 11.28 14.98
C ASP A 14 -7.53 9.82 15.15
N PHE A 15 -8.47 8.89 15.07
CA PHE A 15 -8.16 7.47 15.20
C PHE A 15 -7.37 6.95 14.01
N ASP A 16 -7.42 7.57 12.83
CA ASP A 16 -6.66 7.07 11.67
C ASP A 16 -5.14 7.18 11.94
N ALA A 17 -4.73 8.16 12.73
CA ALA A 17 -3.34 8.34 13.18
C ALA A 17 -2.86 7.28 14.20
N LEU A 18 -3.77 6.47 14.76
CA LEU A 18 -3.43 5.43 15.75
C LEU A 18 -3.13 4.06 15.13
N TRP A 19 -3.30 3.93 13.81
CA TRP A 19 -3.05 2.67 13.08
C TRP A 19 -1.59 2.23 13.19
N ASP A 20 -1.43 0.99 13.63
CA ASP A 20 -0.24 0.17 13.40
C ASP A 20 -0.68 -1.10 12.67
N PHE A 21 -0.38 -1.18 11.36
CA PHE A 21 -0.74 -2.31 10.51
C PHE A 21 0.09 -3.57 10.80
N GLN A 22 1.24 -3.45 11.47
CA GLN A 22 2.07 -4.60 11.87
C GLN A 22 1.52 -5.28 13.13
N HIS A 23 0.80 -4.52 13.97
CA HIS A 23 0.21 -4.99 15.22
C HIS A 23 -1.29 -4.67 15.27
N PRO A 24 -2.12 -5.31 14.42
CA PRO A 24 -3.55 -5.01 14.33
C PRO A 24 -4.32 -5.23 15.64
N GLU A 25 -3.87 -6.14 16.51
CA GLU A 25 -4.45 -6.39 17.83
C GLU A 25 -4.23 -5.23 18.82
N GLN A 26 -3.08 -4.56 18.74
CA GLN A 26 -2.78 -3.39 19.56
C GLN A 26 -3.59 -2.18 19.06
N THR A 27 -3.69 -2.03 17.74
CA THR A 27 -4.55 -1.02 17.12
C THR A 27 -6.02 -1.23 17.50
N GLU A 28 -6.51 -2.48 17.50
CA GLU A 28 -7.87 -2.79 17.95
C GLU A 28 -8.11 -2.32 19.39
N THR A 29 -7.17 -2.58 20.29
CA THR A 29 -7.26 -2.18 21.69
C THR A 29 -7.40 -0.66 21.82
N LYS A 30 -6.54 0.10 21.13
CA LYS A 30 -6.61 1.57 21.10
C LYS A 30 -7.95 2.08 20.58
N PHE A 31 -8.50 1.47 19.52
CA PHE A 31 -9.82 1.85 19.02
C PHE A 31 -10.96 1.53 19.99
N GLN A 32 -10.89 0.40 20.69
CA GLN A 32 -11.89 0.04 21.69
C GLN A 32 -11.90 1.02 22.86
N GLU A 33 -10.74 1.53 23.28
CA GLU A 33 -10.62 2.55 24.33
C GLU A 33 -11.31 3.88 23.96
N LEU A 34 -11.46 4.18 22.68
CA LEU A 34 -12.16 5.37 22.19
C LEU A 34 -13.69 5.23 22.16
N ILE A 35 -14.24 4.01 22.26
CA ILE A 35 -15.68 3.76 22.14
C ILE A 35 -16.52 4.57 23.15
N PRO A 36 -16.18 4.64 24.46
CA PRO A 36 -16.98 5.40 25.43
C PRO A 36 -17.06 6.87 25.06
N GLN A 37 -15.92 7.50 24.76
CA GLN A 37 -15.86 8.91 24.36
C GLN A 37 -16.62 9.16 23.04
N ALA A 38 -16.46 8.27 22.06
CA ALA A 38 -17.18 8.35 20.79
C ALA A 38 -18.70 8.31 20.98
N LYS A 39 -19.20 7.41 21.84
CA LYS A 39 -20.64 7.31 22.17
C LYS A 39 -21.15 8.55 22.91
N GLU A 40 -20.42 8.99 23.93
CA GLU A 40 -20.80 10.15 24.76
C GLU A 40 -20.82 11.45 23.95
N SER A 41 -20.00 11.56 22.91
CA SER A 41 -19.98 12.74 22.03
C SER A 41 -21.27 12.95 21.23
N GLY A 42 -22.08 11.91 21.03
CA GLY A 42 -23.24 11.95 20.12
C GLY A 42 -22.89 12.04 18.63
N ASN A 43 -21.59 12.06 18.26
CA ASN A 43 -21.16 12.08 16.86
C ASN A 43 -21.27 10.68 16.24
N MET A 44 -22.45 10.38 15.70
CA MET A 44 -22.75 9.07 15.11
C MET A 44 -21.84 8.73 13.93
N SER A 45 -21.44 9.72 13.13
CA SER A 45 -20.52 9.50 12.00
C SER A 45 -19.15 9.03 12.48
N TYR A 46 -18.58 9.72 13.48
CA TYR A 46 -17.31 9.31 14.07
C TYR A 46 -17.41 7.92 14.71
N TYR A 47 -18.48 7.67 15.47
CA TYR A 47 -18.67 6.39 16.14
C TYR A 47 -18.79 5.24 15.14
N ALA A 48 -19.62 5.38 14.11
CA ALA A 48 -19.76 4.36 13.06
C ALA A 48 -18.44 4.12 12.33
N GLN A 49 -17.70 5.17 11.96
CA GLN A 49 -16.40 5.03 11.31
C GLN A 49 -15.39 4.29 12.20
N LEU A 50 -15.29 4.63 13.49
CA LEU A 50 -14.42 3.93 14.44
C LEU A 50 -14.75 2.42 14.49
N LEU A 51 -16.03 2.05 14.53
CA LEU A 51 -16.45 0.64 14.52
C LEU A 51 -16.05 -0.08 13.23
N THR A 52 -16.12 0.58 12.05
CA THR A 52 -15.61 -0.03 10.81
C THR A 52 -14.13 -0.36 10.91
N GLN A 53 -13.34 0.50 11.56
CA GLN A 53 -11.91 0.28 11.73
C GLN A 53 -11.60 -0.84 12.73
N ILE A 54 -12.44 -1.03 13.76
CA ILE A 54 -12.39 -2.22 14.62
C ILE A 54 -12.75 -3.49 13.82
N GLY A 55 -13.73 -3.42 12.92
CA GLY A 55 -14.02 -4.49 11.97
C GLY A 55 -12.79 -4.85 11.12
N ARG A 56 -12.10 -3.83 10.59
CA ARG A 56 -10.87 -3.99 9.80
C ARG A 56 -9.75 -4.66 10.59
N THR A 57 -9.46 -4.21 11.82
CA THR A 57 -8.40 -4.81 12.65
C THR A 57 -8.68 -6.28 12.95
N ARG A 58 -9.94 -6.65 13.20
CA ARG A 58 -10.36 -8.05 13.40
C ARG A 58 -10.20 -8.89 12.13
N GLY A 59 -10.55 -8.33 10.97
CA GLY A 59 -10.32 -8.97 9.67
C GLY A 59 -8.84 -9.27 9.43
N LEU A 60 -7.94 -8.32 9.74
CA LEU A 60 -6.49 -8.51 9.64
C LEU A 60 -5.95 -9.57 10.60
N GLN A 61 -6.58 -9.76 11.77
CA GLN A 61 -6.25 -10.81 12.73
C GLN A 61 -6.84 -12.18 12.37
N GLY A 62 -7.58 -12.30 11.25
CA GLY A 62 -8.29 -13.54 10.88
C GLY A 62 -9.56 -13.82 11.70
N LYS A 63 -9.99 -12.87 12.54
CA LYS A 63 -11.22 -12.96 13.35
C LYS A 63 -12.45 -12.58 12.51
N TYR A 64 -12.69 -13.30 11.41
CA TYR A 64 -13.67 -12.90 10.39
C TYR A 64 -15.12 -12.84 10.92
N GLN A 65 -15.50 -13.76 11.81
CA GLN A 65 -16.84 -13.75 12.43
C GLN A 65 -17.04 -12.49 13.28
N ASP A 66 -16.06 -12.13 14.11
CA ASP A 66 -16.11 -10.93 14.96
C ASP A 66 -16.06 -9.64 14.13
N ALA A 67 -15.36 -9.68 12.99
CA ALA A 67 -15.32 -8.58 12.04
C ALA A 67 -16.69 -8.37 11.37
N HIS A 68 -17.32 -9.43 10.87
CA HIS A 68 -18.68 -9.35 10.32
C HIS A 68 -19.70 -8.91 11.36
N ALA A 69 -19.67 -9.44 12.58
CA ALA A 69 -20.59 -9.02 13.65
C ALA A 69 -20.42 -7.53 13.99
N MET A 70 -19.19 -7.01 13.99
CA MET A 70 -18.93 -5.58 14.16
C MET A 70 -19.54 -4.77 13.01
N LEU A 71 -19.33 -5.21 11.76
CA LEU A 71 -19.86 -4.52 10.58
C LEU A 71 -21.38 -4.61 10.47
N ASP A 72 -22.02 -5.70 10.93
CA ASP A 72 -23.48 -5.81 11.03
C ASP A 72 -24.04 -4.75 11.99
N SER A 73 -23.34 -4.48 13.09
CA SER A 73 -23.73 -3.42 14.03
C SER A 73 -23.62 -2.03 13.40
N VAL A 74 -22.62 -1.80 12.55
CA VAL A 74 -22.47 -0.54 11.80
C VAL A 74 -23.58 -0.42 10.77
N GLU A 75 -23.86 -1.46 10.01
CA GLU A 75 -24.91 -1.45 8.99
C GLU A 75 -26.28 -1.06 9.57
N ALA A 76 -26.61 -1.56 10.76
CA ALA A 76 -27.86 -1.26 11.45
C ALA A 76 -28.00 0.22 11.89
N MET A 77 -26.91 0.99 11.96
CA MET A 77 -26.92 2.42 12.32
C MET A 77 -26.72 3.36 11.13
N LEU A 78 -26.43 2.84 9.92
CA LEU A 78 -26.19 3.68 8.75
C LEU A 78 -27.47 4.39 8.30
N THR A 79 -27.34 5.68 8.02
CA THR A 79 -28.34 6.50 7.35
C THR A 79 -27.71 7.21 6.15
N ASP A 80 -28.53 7.83 5.30
CA ASP A 80 -28.04 8.54 4.11
C ASP A 80 -27.14 9.75 4.46
N GLU A 81 -27.28 10.32 5.66
CA GLU A 81 -26.42 11.40 6.15
C GLU A 81 -25.02 10.91 6.56
N LEU A 82 -24.87 9.62 6.91
CA LEU A 82 -23.60 9.04 7.37
C LEU A 82 -22.72 8.57 6.20
N THR A 83 -22.50 9.47 5.24
CA THR A 83 -21.85 9.16 3.96
C THR A 83 -20.49 8.49 4.11
N VAL A 84 -19.56 9.08 4.87
CA VAL A 84 -18.21 8.52 5.04
C VAL A 84 -18.24 7.19 5.80
N ALA A 85 -19.10 7.06 6.81
CA ALA A 85 -19.27 5.82 7.55
C ALA A 85 -19.80 4.69 6.65
N LYS A 86 -20.74 5.00 5.75
CA LYS A 86 -21.25 4.04 4.76
C LYS A 86 -20.16 3.60 3.80
N ILE A 87 -19.38 4.55 3.25
CA ILE A 87 -18.26 4.22 2.34
C ILE A 87 -17.25 3.31 3.04
N ARG A 88 -16.83 3.65 4.27
CA ARG A 88 -15.91 2.80 5.06
C ARG A 88 -16.52 1.44 5.36
N TYR A 89 -17.79 1.37 5.74
CA TYR A 89 -18.48 0.10 5.97
C TYR A 89 -18.39 -0.80 4.73
N LEU A 90 -18.69 -0.26 3.54
CA LEU A 90 -18.62 -1.00 2.28
C LEU A 90 -17.20 -1.51 2.02
N LEU A 91 -16.18 -0.63 2.15
CA LEU A 91 -14.77 -1.00 2.00
C LEU A 91 -14.37 -2.12 2.96
N GLU A 92 -14.70 -1.99 4.25
CA GLU A 92 -14.29 -2.97 5.26
C GLU A 92 -15.06 -4.28 5.14
N ARG A 93 -16.35 -4.25 4.79
CA ARG A 93 -17.13 -5.46 4.50
C ARG A 93 -16.56 -6.22 3.30
N GLY A 94 -16.24 -5.51 2.23
CA GLY A 94 -15.57 -6.08 1.07
C GLY A 94 -14.23 -6.71 1.44
N ARG A 95 -13.39 -6.01 2.22
CA ARG A 95 -12.09 -6.54 2.68
C ARG A 95 -12.24 -7.80 3.53
N VAL A 96 -13.21 -7.86 4.43
CA VAL A 96 -13.42 -9.06 5.27
C VAL A 96 -13.84 -10.24 4.40
N TYR A 97 -14.77 -10.07 3.45
CA TYR A 97 -15.13 -11.15 2.52
C TYR A 97 -13.96 -11.60 1.64
N ASN A 98 -13.15 -10.66 1.15
CA ASN A 98 -11.96 -11.01 0.36
C ASN A 98 -10.97 -11.84 1.20
N SER A 99 -10.67 -11.37 2.41
CA SER A 99 -9.72 -12.03 3.32
C SER A 99 -10.25 -13.36 3.89
N SER A 100 -11.57 -13.54 4.00
CA SER A 100 -12.19 -14.80 4.46
C SER A 100 -12.28 -15.88 3.37
N GLY A 101 -11.82 -15.59 2.14
CA GLY A 101 -11.85 -16.52 1.02
C GLY A 101 -13.19 -16.55 0.27
N GLU A 102 -13.98 -15.48 0.36
CA GLU A 102 -15.26 -15.32 -0.34
C GLU A 102 -15.23 -14.15 -1.35
N PRO A 103 -14.33 -14.18 -2.36
CA PRO A 103 -14.11 -13.07 -3.28
C PRO A 103 -15.35 -12.71 -4.11
N ASP A 104 -16.23 -13.68 -4.41
CA ASP A 104 -17.48 -13.42 -5.14
C ASP A 104 -18.39 -12.42 -4.40
N LYS A 105 -18.31 -12.38 -3.06
CA LYS A 105 -19.10 -11.48 -2.22
C LYS A 105 -18.47 -10.10 -2.07
N CYS A 106 -17.16 -9.94 -2.26
CA CYS A 106 -16.49 -8.68 -1.95
C CYS A 106 -16.71 -7.59 -3.02
N LYS A 107 -16.71 -7.96 -4.30
CA LYS A 107 -16.74 -7.02 -5.42
C LYS A 107 -17.93 -6.04 -5.40
N PRO A 108 -19.18 -6.47 -5.14
CA PRO A 108 -20.31 -5.55 -5.07
C PRO A 108 -20.09 -4.42 -4.05
N PHE A 109 -19.48 -4.70 -2.90
CA PHE A 109 -19.19 -3.69 -1.90
C PHE A 109 -18.17 -2.65 -2.38
N PHE A 110 -17.11 -3.08 -3.06
CA PHE A 110 -16.12 -2.13 -3.59
C PHE A 110 -16.68 -1.29 -4.75
N LEU A 111 -17.53 -1.85 -5.60
CA LEU A 111 -18.22 -1.09 -6.65
C LEU A 111 -19.16 -0.04 -6.03
N GLU A 112 -19.97 -0.42 -5.04
CA GLU A 112 -20.85 0.53 -4.35
C GLU A 112 -20.03 1.61 -3.62
N ALA A 113 -18.92 1.24 -2.97
CA ALA A 113 -18.03 2.20 -2.33
C ALA A 113 -17.44 3.19 -3.33
N TRP A 114 -16.98 2.72 -4.49
CA TRP A 114 -16.45 3.54 -5.58
C TRP A 114 -17.49 4.55 -6.08
N GLU A 115 -18.69 4.08 -6.42
CA GLU A 115 -19.76 4.92 -6.94
C GLU A 115 -20.23 5.96 -5.92
N LEU A 116 -20.41 5.54 -4.67
CA LEU A 116 -20.83 6.44 -3.59
C LEU A 116 -19.75 7.49 -3.30
N ALA A 117 -18.49 7.08 -3.20
CA ALA A 117 -17.38 7.98 -2.93
C ALA A 117 -17.22 9.03 -4.04
N LEU A 118 -17.27 8.63 -5.31
CA LEU A 118 -17.27 9.56 -6.44
C LEU A 118 -18.44 10.54 -6.39
N THR A 119 -19.65 10.03 -6.18
CA THR A 119 -20.87 10.88 -6.15
C THR A 119 -20.84 11.90 -5.03
N LYS A 120 -20.11 11.61 -3.96
CA LYS A 120 -20.01 12.44 -2.76
C LYS A 120 -18.71 13.27 -2.70
N ASN A 121 -17.86 13.17 -3.72
CA ASN A 121 -16.54 13.83 -3.80
C ASN A 121 -15.60 13.43 -2.65
N GLU A 122 -15.65 12.15 -2.27
CA GLU A 122 -14.84 11.53 -1.24
C GLU A 122 -13.64 10.80 -1.89
N ASP A 123 -12.80 11.58 -2.57
CA ASP A 123 -11.76 11.08 -3.48
C ASP A 123 -10.80 10.08 -2.83
N TYR A 124 -10.42 10.30 -1.56
CA TYR A 124 -9.57 9.36 -0.82
C TYR A 124 -10.14 7.94 -0.80
N TYR A 125 -11.43 7.81 -0.51
CA TYR A 125 -12.08 6.51 -0.45
C TYR A 125 -12.45 5.95 -1.82
N ALA A 126 -12.68 6.83 -2.81
CA ALA A 126 -12.83 6.39 -4.19
C ALA A 126 -11.53 5.75 -4.69
N VAL A 127 -10.37 6.39 -4.47
CA VAL A 127 -9.07 5.80 -4.80
C VAL A 127 -8.86 4.46 -4.08
N ASP A 128 -9.21 4.37 -2.80
CA ASP A 128 -9.12 3.11 -2.05
C ASP A 128 -10.05 2.02 -2.62
N ALA A 129 -11.29 2.36 -2.97
CA ALA A 129 -12.24 1.42 -3.59
C ALA A 129 -11.74 0.91 -4.95
N ALA A 130 -11.23 1.80 -5.81
CA ALA A 130 -10.65 1.42 -7.09
C ALA A 130 -9.40 0.56 -6.92
N HIS A 131 -8.55 0.85 -5.93
CA HIS A 131 -7.42 -0.01 -5.58
C HIS A 131 -7.89 -1.42 -5.20
N MET A 132 -8.92 -1.54 -4.36
CA MET A 132 -9.49 -2.84 -3.99
C MET A 132 -10.09 -3.58 -5.19
N LEU A 133 -10.75 -2.89 -6.10
CA LEU A 133 -11.23 -3.46 -7.36
C LEU A 133 -10.08 -3.96 -8.24
N GLY A 134 -8.96 -3.23 -8.27
CA GLY A 134 -7.74 -3.67 -8.94
C GLY A 134 -7.13 -4.95 -8.37
N ILE A 135 -7.44 -5.32 -7.12
CA ILE A 135 -6.99 -6.57 -6.50
C ILE A 135 -7.93 -7.74 -6.83
N VAL A 136 -9.25 -7.50 -6.81
CA VAL A 136 -10.25 -8.58 -6.87
C VAL A 136 -10.79 -8.84 -8.28
N GLU A 137 -10.57 -7.93 -9.21
CA GLU A 137 -10.98 -8.13 -10.60
C GLU A 137 -10.04 -9.10 -11.35
N PRO A 138 -10.54 -9.76 -12.42
CA PRO A 138 -9.71 -10.59 -13.28
C PRO A 138 -8.51 -9.82 -13.84
N PRO A 139 -7.37 -10.49 -14.14
CA PRO A 139 -6.13 -9.85 -14.58
C PRO A 139 -6.30 -8.81 -15.70
N GLU A 140 -7.24 -9.06 -16.62
CA GLU A 140 -7.51 -8.18 -17.76
C GLU A 140 -8.09 -6.81 -17.35
N LYS A 141 -8.66 -6.71 -16.14
CA LYS A 141 -9.29 -5.49 -15.59
C LYS A 141 -8.50 -4.85 -14.44
N GLN A 142 -7.51 -5.53 -13.88
CA GLN A 142 -6.73 -5.00 -12.74
C GLN A 142 -6.00 -3.71 -13.12
N LEU A 143 -5.39 -3.68 -14.31
CA LEU A 143 -4.73 -2.49 -14.84
C LEU A 143 -5.73 -1.35 -15.09
N GLU A 144 -6.94 -1.64 -15.60
CA GLU A 144 -7.98 -0.64 -15.82
C GLU A 144 -8.35 0.07 -14.51
N TRP A 145 -8.61 -0.69 -13.44
CA TRP A 145 -8.95 -0.13 -12.14
C TRP A 145 -7.81 0.64 -11.49
N SER A 146 -6.58 0.14 -11.62
CA SER A 146 -5.38 0.83 -11.14
C SER A 146 -5.19 2.18 -11.87
N LEU A 147 -5.44 2.23 -13.18
CA LEU A 147 -5.39 3.46 -13.95
C LEU A 147 -6.50 4.45 -13.57
N LYS A 148 -7.72 3.99 -13.29
CA LYS A 148 -8.80 4.85 -12.76
C LYS A 148 -8.43 5.47 -11.41
N ALA A 149 -7.87 4.66 -10.50
CA ALA A 149 -7.39 5.14 -9.21
C ALA A 149 -6.28 6.19 -9.38
N LEU A 150 -5.34 5.94 -10.30
CA LEU A 150 -4.24 6.86 -10.59
C LEU A 150 -4.74 8.18 -11.18
N GLU A 151 -5.64 8.13 -12.16
CA GLU A 151 -6.20 9.32 -12.79
C GLU A 151 -6.93 10.21 -11.78
N LEU A 152 -7.69 9.61 -10.87
CA LEU A 152 -8.36 10.34 -9.80
C LEU A 152 -7.35 10.97 -8.83
N ALA A 153 -6.34 10.20 -8.39
CA ALA A 153 -5.30 10.67 -7.49
C ALA A 153 -4.41 11.78 -8.12
N GLU A 154 -4.20 11.79 -9.44
CA GLU A 154 -3.45 12.84 -10.15
C GLU A 154 -4.26 14.15 -10.26
N LYS A 155 -5.59 14.09 -10.27
CA LYS A 155 -6.47 15.25 -10.52
C LYS A 155 -7.07 15.88 -9.26
N THR A 156 -7.12 15.12 -8.17
CA THR A 156 -7.72 15.56 -6.92
C THR A 156 -6.87 16.59 -6.17
N THR A 157 -7.53 17.41 -5.35
CA THR A 157 -6.91 18.28 -4.34
C THR A 157 -6.92 17.68 -2.94
N ASP A 158 -7.51 16.48 -2.74
CA ASP A 158 -7.45 15.78 -1.45
C ASP A 158 -6.05 15.18 -1.26
N GLU A 159 -5.26 15.78 -0.36
CA GLU A 159 -3.90 15.33 -0.04
C GLU A 159 -3.86 13.88 0.43
N ARG A 160 -4.91 13.37 1.10
CA ARG A 160 -4.98 11.96 1.51
C ARG A 160 -5.08 11.05 0.29
N ALA A 161 -5.85 11.46 -0.71
CA ALA A 161 -5.99 10.73 -1.98
C ALA A 161 -4.66 10.76 -2.76
N GLN A 162 -3.98 11.91 -2.81
CA GLN A 162 -2.69 12.05 -3.48
C GLN A 162 -1.60 11.16 -2.86
N ARG A 163 -1.67 10.82 -1.56
CA ARG A 163 -0.73 9.85 -0.94
C ARG A 163 -0.75 8.47 -1.60
N TRP A 164 -1.81 8.11 -2.34
CA TRP A 164 -1.85 6.88 -3.14
C TRP A 164 -1.00 6.92 -4.41
N LEU A 165 -0.58 8.10 -4.88
CA LEU A 165 0.22 8.24 -6.10
C LEU A 165 1.49 7.36 -6.06
N GLY A 166 2.22 7.40 -4.94
CA GLY A 166 3.44 6.60 -4.75
C GLY A 166 3.24 5.09 -4.98
N PRO A 167 2.32 4.44 -4.24
CA PRO A 167 1.94 3.05 -4.47
C PRO A 167 1.39 2.76 -5.87
N LEU A 168 0.52 3.63 -6.41
CA LEU A 168 -0.11 3.42 -7.72
C LEU A 168 0.93 3.47 -8.86
N TYR A 169 1.80 4.48 -8.88
CA TYR A 169 2.90 4.55 -9.85
C TYR A 169 3.80 3.32 -9.79
N ASN A 170 4.10 2.83 -8.59
CA ASN A 170 4.93 1.65 -8.40
C ASN A 170 4.24 0.39 -8.95
N ASN A 171 2.99 0.14 -8.56
CA ASN A 171 2.31 -1.11 -8.91
C ASN A 171 1.96 -1.17 -10.40
N ILE A 172 1.50 -0.05 -10.97
CA ILE A 172 1.22 0.04 -12.41
C ILE A 172 2.53 -0.02 -13.21
N GLY A 173 3.61 0.58 -12.69
CA GLY A 173 4.95 0.48 -13.29
C GLY A 173 5.43 -0.97 -13.36
N TRP A 174 5.29 -1.73 -12.28
CA TRP A 174 5.59 -3.17 -12.26
C TRP A 174 4.70 -3.97 -13.20
N THR A 175 3.40 -3.66 -13.28
CA THR A 175 2.48 -4.29 -14.23
C THR A 175 2.97 -4.11 -15.67
N TYR A 176 3.36 -2.90 -16.07
CA TYR A 176 3.92 -2.67 -17.41
C TYR A 176 5.30 -3.32 -17.59
N HIS A 177 6.11 -3.41 -16.53
CA HIS A 177 7.40 -4.11 -16.59
C HIS A 177 7.20 -5.60 -16.89
N ASP A 178 6.25 -6.25 -16.23
CA ASP A 178 5.92 -7.67 -16.45
C ASP A 178 5.34 -7.92 -17.84
N LEU A 179 4.58 -6.96 -18.37
CA LEU A 179 4.11 -6.93 -19.77
C LEU A 179 5.22 -6.63 -20.78
N LYS A 180 6.46 -6.38 -20.32
CA LYS A 180 7.63 -5.98 -21.12
C LYS A 180 7.46 -4.64 -21.83
N GLU A 181 6.51 -3.82 -21.40
CA GLU A 181 6.30 -2.45 -21.85
C GLU A 181 7.19 -1.50 -21.03
N TYR A 182 8.51 -1.71 -21.12
CA TYR A 182 9.49 -1.09 -20.24
C TYR A 182 9.51 0.44 -20.31
N GLU A 183 9.22 1.03 -21.47
CA GLU A 183 9.11 2.48 -21.63
C GLU A 183 7.95 3.07 -20.81
N LYS A 184 6.80 2.40 -20.78
CA LYS A 184 5.65 2.83 -19.97
C LYS A 184 5.93 2.64 -18.47
N ALA A 185 6.55 1.52 -18.11
CA ALA A 185 6.99 1.27 -16.74
C ALA A 185 7.94 2.38 -16.26
N LEU A 186 8.92 2.74 -17.09
CA LEU A 186 9.89 3.78 -16.80
C LEU A 186 9.23 5.16 -16.59
N GLU A 187 8.24 5.52 -17.40
CA GLU A 187 7.49 6.77 -17.25
C GLU A 187 6.81 6.84 -15.88
N LEU A 188 6.08 5.79 -15.50
CA LEU A 188 5.40 5.73 -14.20
C LEU A 188 6.37 5.75 -13.04
N PHE A 189 7.47 5.00 -13.14
CA PHE A 189 8.50 5.00 -12.12
C PHE A 189 9.16 6.38 -11.95
N LYS A 190 9.34 7.15 -13.03
CA LYS A 190 9.82 8.54 -12.95
C LYS A 190 8.80 9.48 -12.31
N LYS A 191 7.51 9.33 -12.64
CA LYS A 191 6.43 10.08 -11.96
C LYS A 191 6.39 9.77 -10.47
N GLY A 192 6.50 8.50 -10.10
CA GLY A 192 6.61 8.06 -8.70
C GLY A 192 7.82 8.65 -7.97
N LEU A 193 8.95 8.81 -8.67
CA LEU A 193 10.16 9.40 -8.07
C LEU A 193 9.96 10.89 -7.82
N ALA A 194 9.35 11.61 -8.77
CA ALA A 194 9.04 13.02 -8.64
C ALA A 194 8.08 13.26 -7.46
N TRP A 195 7.00 12.48 -7.36
CA TRP A 195 6.05 12.56 -6.25
C TRP A 195 6.73 12.30 -4.90
N ARG A 196 7.53 11.23 -4.78
CA ARG A 196 8.20 10.89 -3.51
C ARG A 196 9.22 11.95 -3.08
N LYS A 197 9.84 12.65 -4.03
CA LYS A 197 10.67 13.84 -3.74
C LYS A 197 9.84 15.01 -3.23
N GLU A 198 8.65 15.23 -3.77
CA GLU A 198 7.76 16.32 -3.35
C GLU A 198 7.28 16.15 -1.90
N ILE A 199 7.05 14.91 -1.46
CA ILE A 199 6.62 14.59 -0.09
C ILE A 199 7.77 14.21 0.86
N ASP A 200 9.02 14.42 0.46
CA ASP A 200 10.22 14.10 1.24
C ASP A 200 10.30 12.63 1.74
N ASP A 201 9.78 11.68 0.96
CA ASP A 201 9.81 10.24 1.28
C ASP A 201 11.16 9.63 0.86
N ALA A 202 12.17 9.79 1.71
CA ALA A 202 13.53 9.29 1.47
C ALA A 202 13.58 7.78 1.18
N ARG A 203 12.80 6.96 1.92
CA ARG A 203 12.77 5.50 1.71
C ARG A 203 12.20 5.19 0.33
N GLY A 204 11.08 5.81 -0.03
CA GLY A 204 10.45 5.58 -1.32
C GLY A 204 11.27 6.12 -2.49
N ILE A 205 12.03 7.21 -2.34
CA ILE A 205 12.97 7.72 -3.35
C ILE A 205 14.00 6.64 -3.72
N ARG A 206 14.56 5.94 -2.73
CA ARG A 206 15.54 4.86 -2.93
C ARG A 206 14.94 3.68 -3.68
N ILE A 207 13.78 3.21 -3.24
CA ILE A 207 13.04 2.12 -3.91
C ILE A 207 12.73 2.50 -5.36
N GLN A 208 12.29 3.74 -5.59
CA GLN A 208 11.94 4.19 -6.92
C GLN A 208 13.16 4.36 -7.84
N THR A 209 14.30 4.75 -7.29
CA THR A 209 15.58 4.79 -7.99
C THR A 209 16.00 3.37 -8.41
N TRP A 210 15.84 2.39 -7.53
CA TRP A 210 16.08 0.99 -7.85
C TRP A 210 15.15 0.49 -8.98
N ASN A 211 13.84 0.79 -8.92
CA ASN A 211 12.88 0.43 -9.97
C ASN A 211 13.30 0.98 -11.35
N ILE A 212 13.75 2.24 -11.39
CA ILE A 212 14.22 2.89 -12.63
C ILE A 212 15.48 2.19 -13.15
N ALA A 213 16.45 1.91 -12.29
CA ALA A 213 17.68 1.22 -12.70
C ALA A 213 17.39 -0.19 -13.24
N ARG A 214 16.53 -0.97 -12.56
CA ARG A 214 16.09 -2.29 -13.05
C ARG A 214 15.38 -2.21 -14.40
N THR A 215 14.61 -1.14 -14.63
CA THR A 215 13.96 -0.88 -15.92
C THR A 215 14.98 -0.51 -17.00
N TYR A 216 16.00 0.29 -16.68
CA TYR A 216 17.11 0.59 -17.59
C TYR A 216 17.89 -0.66 -17.99
N ARG A 217 18.17 -1.58 -17.06
CA ARG A 217 18.77 -2.88 -17.39
C ARG A 217 17.90 -3.66 -18.38
N SER A 218 16.58 -3.68 -18.16
CA SER A 218 15.61 -4.37 -19.02
C SER A 218 15.53 -3.75 -20.44
N LEU A 219 15.78 -2.44 -20.55
CA LEU A 219 15.92 -1.71 -21.81
C LEU A 219 17.30 -1.86 -22.49
N GLY A 220 18.22 -2.65 -21.91
CA GLY A 220 19.58 -2.82 -22.41
C GLY A 220 20.54 -1.69 -22.06
N LYS A 221 20.11 -0.69 -21.27
CA LYS A 221 20.93 0.42 -20.76
C LYS A 221 21.67 0.00 -19.49
N VAL A 222 22.47 -1.05 -19.63
CA VAL A 222 23.05 -1.78 -18.49
C VAL A 222 24.10 -0.92 -17.76
N THR A 223 24.88 -0.11 -18.49
CA THR A 223 25.90 0.77 -17.88
C THR A 223 25.22 1.83 -17.02
N GLU A 224 24.18 2.49 -17.54
CA GLU A 224 23.43 3.51 -16.81
C GLU A 224 22.72 2.93 -15.58
N ALA A 225 22.14 1.71 -15.71
CA ALA A 225 21.56 1.00 -14.57
C ALA A 225 22.59 0.72 -13.47
N LEU A 226 23.79 0.25 -13.85
CA LEU A 226 24.88 -0.01 -12.90
C LEU A 226 25.35 1.27 -12.20
N GLU A 227 25.54 2.36 -12.94
CA GLU A 227 25.94 3.66 -12.37
C GLU A 227 24.91 4.17 -11.35
N MET A 228 23.62 4.06 -11.68
CA MET A 228 22.54 4.42 -10.76
C MET A 228 22.56 3.58 -9.49
N GLN A 229 22.72 2.26 -9.61
CA GLN A 229 22.75 1.39 -8.43
C GLN A 229 24.00 1.60 -7.58
N ARG A 230 25.14 1.95 -8.18
CA ARG A 230 26.35 2.31 -7.43
C ARG A 230 26.21 3.60 -6.65
N ALA A 231 25.54 4.59 -7.23
CA ALA A 231 25.20 5.81 -6.50
C ALA A 231 24.26 5.50 -5.32
N LEU A 232 23.25 4.63 -5.54
CA LEU A 232 22.33 4.20 -4.49
C LEU A 232 23.04 3.40 -3.38
N GLU A 233 23.91 2.45 -3.73
CA GLU A 233 24.74 1.68 -2.77
C GLU A 233 25.51 2.62 -1.83
N LYS A 234 26.11 3.68 -2.38
CA LYS A 234 26.83 4.68 -1.59
C LYS A 234 25.90 5.52 -0.72
N GLU A 235 24.70 5.84 -1.19
CA GLU A 235 23.71 6.62 -0.43
C GLU A 235 23.20 5.86 0.79
N ILE A 236 22.99 4.54 0.66
CA ILE A 236 22.46 3.69 1.74
C ILE A 236 23.54 3.17 2.68
N GLU A 237 24.83 3.44 2.41
CA GLU A 237 25.94 2.99 3.24
C GLU A 237 25.82 3.53 4.66
N GLY A 238 25.79 2.61 5.65
CA GLY A 238 25.67 2.96 7.07
C GLY A 238 24.25 3.35 7.52
N ILE A 239 23.25 3.19 6.66
CA ILE A 239 21.84 3.40 6.99
C ILE A 239 21.16 2.02 7.06
N GLU A 240 20.34 1.80 8.09
CA GLU A 240 19.48 0.63 8.14
C GLU A 240 18.42 0.73 7.03
N PHE A 241 18.53 -0.12 6.01
CA PHE A 241 17.66 -0.12 4.85
C PHE A 241 17.23 -1.55 4.52
N ASP A 242 15.94 -1.83 4.75
CA ASP A 242 15.32 -3.14 4.60
C ASP A 242 15.32 -3.68 3.15
N PHE A 243 15.69 -2.84 2.18
CA PHE A 243 15.67 -3.15 0.75
C PHE A 243 17.09 -3.24 0.13
N GLU A 244 18.16 -3.20 0.93
CA GLU A 244 19.54 -3.19 0.42
C GLU A 244 19.90 -4.45 -0.40
N GLY A 245 19.32 -5.61 -0.06
CA GLY A 245 19.59 -6.87 -0.76
C GLY A 245 19.24 -6.82 -2.24
N TYR A 246 18.14 -6.13 -2.59
CA TYR A 246 17.72 -5.93 -3.96
C TYR A 246 18.66 -4.99 -4.73
N VAL A 247 19.29 -4.02 -4.06
CA VAL A 247 20.31 -3.15 -4.65
C VAL A 247 21.54 -3.98 -5.03
N PHE A 248 22.01 -4.85 -4.13
CA PHE A 248 23.15 -5.72 -4.41
C PHE A 248 22.87 -6.70 -5.56
N GLU A 249 21.69 -7.31 -5.58
CA GLU A 249 21.27 -8.18 -6.67
C GLU A 249 21.29 -7.45 -8.01
N GLU A 250 20.72 -6.24 -8.08
CA GLU A 250 20.62 -5.51 -9.34
C GLU A 250 22.00 -5.02 -9.84
N ILE A 251 22.93 -4.68 -8.93
CA ILE A 251 24.35 -4.45 -9.29
C ILE A 251 24.97 -5.70 -9.89
N ALA A 252 24.78 -6.85 -9.25
CA ALA A 252 25.34 -8.13 -9.69
C ALA A 252 24.80 -8.54 -11.07
N GLU A 253 23.49 -8.38 -11.30
CA GLU A 253 22.83 -8.64 -12.59
C GLU A 253 23.38 -7.73 -13.70
N CYS A 254 23.57 -6.43 -13.42
CA CYS A 254 24.20 -5.53 -14.37
C CYS A 254 25.64 -5.97 -14.70
N MET A 255 26.42 -6.39 -13.70
CA MET A 255 27.79 -6.86 -13.90
C MET A 255 27.87 -8.15 -14.72
N LEU A 256 26.95 -9.10 -14.52
CA LEU A 256 26.86 -10.31 -15.34
C LEU A 256 26.59 -9.99 -16.82
N LEU A 257 25.66 -9.08 -17.09
CA LEU A 257 25.35 -8.66 -18.46
C LEU A 257 26.54 -7.97 -19.12
N LEU A 258 27.35 -7.23 -18.35
CA LEU A 258 28.61 -6.62 -18.79
C LEU A 258 29.81 -7.58 -18.83
N LYS A 259 29.60 -8.89 -18.59
CA LYS A 259 30.65 -9.93 -18.56
C LYS A 259 31.71 -9.74 -17.48
N LYS A 260 31.36 -9.05 -16.39
CA LYS A 260 32.20 -8.83 -15.21
C LYS A 260 31.90 -9.84 -14.10
N ASN A 261 32.00 -11.13 -14.43
CA ASN A 261 31.49 -12.20 -13.58
C ASN A 261 32.17 -12.24 -12.19
N GLU A 262 33.51 -12.12 -12.14
CA GLU A 262 34.24 -12.14 -10.87
C GLU A 262 33.91 -10.92 -9.97
N GLU A 263 33.62 -9.76 -10.57
CA GLU A 263 33.17 -8.58 -9.82
C GLU A 263 31.73 -8.74 -9.29
N ALA A 264 30.90 -9.55 -9.95
CA ALA A 264 29.50 -9.78 -9.58
C ALA A 264 29.35 -10.73 -8.37
N LYS A 265 30.22 -11.74 -8.23
CA LYS A 265 30.18 -12.74 -7.15
C LYS A 265 30.01 -12.15 -5.73
N PRO A 266 30.81 -11.17 -5.29
CA PRO A 266 30.63 -10.59 -3.95
C PRO A 266 29.28 -9.86 -3.79
N TYR A 267 28.70 -9.34 -4.88
CA TYR A 267 27.38 -8.73 -4.84
C TYR A 267 26.27 -9.78 -4.74
N PHE A 268 26.35 -10.88 -5.48
CA PHE A 268 25.43 -12.01 -5.32
C PHE A 268 25.48 -12.58 -3.90
N LYS A 269 26.67 -12.70 -3.32
CA LYS A 269 26.84 -13.13 -1.93
C LYS A 269 26.10 -12.22 -0.95
N ARG A 270 26.33 -10.90 -1.03
CA ARG A 270 25.66 -9.91 -0.17
C ARG A 270 24.14 -9.90 -0.38
N ALA A 271 23.69 -9.99 -1.62
CA ALA A 271 22.28 -10.09 -1.96
C ALA A 271 21.65 -11.32 -1.29
N HIS A 272 22.25 -12.50 -1.44
CA HIS A 272 21.78 -13.73 -0.80
C HIS A 272 21.78 -13.63 0.74
N GLU A 273 22.84 -13.11 1.36
CA GLU A 273 22.94 -12.94 2.82
C GLU A 273 21.84 -12.06 3.43
N VAL A 274 21.40 -11.04 2.68
CA VAL A 274 20.30 -10.16 3.12
C VAL A 274 18.95 -10.78 2.78
N LEU A 275 18.74 -11.15 1.51
CA LEU A 275 17.45 -11.59 1.00
C LEU A 275 16.99 -12.95 1.55
N SER A 276 17.92 -13.84 1.91
CA SER A 276 17.57 -15.13 2.54
C SER A 276 16.98 -15.01 3.95
N LYS A 277 17.12 -13.83 4.60
CA LYS A 277 16.51 -13.54 5.90
C LYS A 277 15.05 -13.11 5.79
N ASP A 278 14.60 -12.68 4.61
CA ASP A 278 13.21 -12.36 4.36
C ASP A 278 12.39 -13.66 4.31
N GLN A 279 11.53 -13.84 5.33
CA GLN A 279 10.71 -15.06 5.45
C GLN A 279 9.71 -15.20 4.30
N TRP A 280 9.20 -14.09 3.78
CA TRP A 280 8.28 -14.12 2.65
C TRP A 280 9.03 -14.55 1.39
N LEU A 281 10.20 -13.98 1.13
CA LEU A 281 11.00 -14.34 -0.05
C LEU A 281 11.49 -15.79 0.03
N ALA A 282 11.95 -16.24 1.20
CA ALA A 282 12.37 -17.63 1.42
C ALA A 282 11.24 -18.64 1.18
N LYS A 283 9.99 -18.26 1.49
CA LYS A 283 8.82 -19.10 1.26
C LYS A 283 8.34 -19.09 -0.20
N ASN A 284 8.37 -17.94 -0.86
CA ASN A 284 7.72 -17.75 -2.16
C ASN A 284 8.68 -17.77 -3.36
N GLU A 285 9.97 -17.47 -3.16
CA GLU A 285 10.99 -17.43 -4.22
C GLU A 285 12.28 -18.22 -3.85
N PRO A 286 12.18 -19.49 -3.41
CA PRO A 286 13.37 -20.27 -3.01
C PRO A 286 14.36 -20.48 -4.17
N GLU A 287 13.86 -20.60 -5.40
CA GLU A 287 14.69 -20.77 -6.60
C GLU A 287 15.53 -19.52 -6.91
N ARG A 288 14.99 -18.32 -6.64
CA ARG A 288 15.75 -17.07 -6.79
C ARG A 288 16.88 -17.03 -5.79
N LEU A 289 16.63 -17.38 -4.53
CA LEU A 289 17.66 -17.41 -3.49
C LEU A 289 18.76 -18.41 -3.81
N GLU A 290 18.41 -19.63 -4.24
CA GLU A 290 19.42 -20.61 -4.62
C GLU A 290 20.26 -20.11 -5.82
N ARG A 291 19.63 -19.45 -6.81
CA ARG A 291 20.38 -18.84 -7.91
C ARG A 291 21.36 -17.76 -7.44
N LEU A 292 20.98 -16.91 -6.49
CA LEU A 292 21.89 -15.90 -5.94
C LEU A 292 23.08 -16.57 -5.24
N LYS A 293 22.85 -17.68 -4.53
CA LYS A 293 23.89 -18.45 -3.88
C LYS A 293 24.83 -19.11 -4.90
N ASP A 294 24.30 -19.77 -5.92
CA ASP A 294 25.09 -20.42 -6.97
C ASP A 294 25.98 -19.41 -7.72
N LEU A 295 25.45 -18.21 -7.99
CA LEU A 295 26.20 -17.14 -8.67
C LEU A 295 27.22 -16.44 -7.76
N SER A 296 27.25 -16.77 -6.47
CA SER A 296 28.20 -16.21 -5.51
C SER A 296 29.51 -17.02 -5.38
N GLU A 297 29.54 -18.24 -5.94
CA GLU A 297 30.69 -19.17 -5.95
C GLU A 297 31.62 -18.94 -7.16
#